data_AF-A0AAE3M5T6-F1
#
_entry.id   AF-A0AAE3M5T6-F1
#
_cell.length_a   1.000
_cell.length_b   1.000
_cell.length_c   1.000
_cell.angle_alpha   90.00
_cell.angle_beta   90.00
_cell.angle_gamma   90.00
#
_symmetry.space_group_name_H-M   'P 1'
#
loop_
_entity.id
_entity.type
_entity.pdbx_description
1 polymer ?
#
loop_
_entity_poly.entity_id
_entity_poly.type
_entity_poly.pdbx_seq_one_letter_code
_entity_poly.pdbx_strand_id
1 'polypeptide(L)'
;MRKIFITVGVLIAITLLGNFVYGIQLAQKVDENLKLGIDKGVFPFEFSYTKLRVNPLFSEFTFYNLDVKSKEKEQILQADKLGVNMKYKEALELSQNGKLEKLTFLNLKFDELDLYMGETIAVMEAEKLNLEFDGSLDQFNKETLMAQLPTEKQELYFDVKNLRMSSDFINQDKFKMYAAMYADKEITSGKCRLLFNPDTHHITLNEMEFLTSDYDMEGEFDMEYEGLKIDDFKPKSIAFNSASHSNGTVSIENPMLSGFKYSIDSFENDMSGKFKFGSEDNPMEGMEPEFDIHMDLKGMSFEVPEEQKVQLNAQLSMVGLTTDDLKINEFLVNSHLKDGKLTVEDTRILLPAFKANLLADLNMKFNAPNESEIEAFNLKISDINPGVKNSLQNIEQMLGFTFPMEGDDIVFEVKGSLANPQVKGIHY
;
A
#
# COMPACT_ATOMS: atom_id res chain seq x y z
N MET A 1 30.40 30.38 -37.04
CA MET A 1 29.47 30.20 -35.92
C MET A 1 28.07 30.74 -36.20
N ARG A 2 27.82 32.07 -36.33
CA ARG A 2 26.46 32.63 -36.53
C ARG A 2 25.66 32.02 -37.70
N LYS A 3 26.30 31.75 -38.85
CA LYS A 3 25.65 31.09 -40.00
C LYS A 3 25.24 29.64 -39.73
N ILE A 4 26.03 28.91 -38.92
CA ILE A 4 25.74 27.52 -38.54
C ILE A 4 24.52 27.48 -37.60
N PHE A 5 24.46 28.38 -36.62
CA PHE A 5 23.28 28.50 -35.73
C PHE A 5 22.00 28.86 -36.49
N ILE A 6 22.08 29.74 -37.50
CA ILE A 6 20.94 30.08 -38.35
C ILE A 6 20.51 28.87 -39.19
N THR A 7 21.44 28.15 -39.82
CA THR A 7 21.12 26.96 -40.62
C THR A 7 20.52 25.84 -39.77
N VAL A 8 21.07 25.57 -38.58
CA VAL A 8 20.52 24.59 -37.64
C VAL A 8 19.14 25.02 -37.14
N GLY A 9 18.95 26.30 -36.80
CA GLY A 9 17.66 26.84 -36.38
C GLY A 9 16.58 26.73 -37.47
N VAL A 10 16.93 27.02 -38.73
CA VAL A 10 16.01 26.86 -39.87
C VAL A 10 15.68 25.38 -40.10
N LEU A 11 16.65 24.48 -39.96
CA LEU A 11 16.44 23.05 -40.14
C LEU A 11 15.54 22.47 -39.04
N ILE A 12 15.73 22.88 -37.78
CA ILE A 12 14.82 22.56 -36.67
C ILE A 12 13.42 23.10 -36.96
N ALA A 13 13.29 24.35 -37.41
CA ALA A 13 12.00 24.95 -37.73
C ALA A 13 11.27 24.20 -38.87
N ILE A 14 11.99 23.81 -39.93
CA ILE A 14 11.44 23.01 -41.04
C ILE A 14 11.00 21.63 -40.54
N THR A 15 11.80 20.96 -39.70
CA THR A 15 11.44 19.67 -39.11
C THR A 15 10.21 19.77 -38.21
N LEU A 16 10.11 20.82 -37.39
CA LEU A 16 8.95 21.09 -36.55
C LEU A 16 7.69 21.39 -37.37
N LEU A 17 7.81 22.21 -38.41
CA LEU A 17 6.70 22.53 -39.34
C LEU A 17 6.25 21.30 -40.13
N GLY A 18 7.19 20.52 -40.65
CA GLY A 18 6.91 19.26 -41.35
C GLY A 18 6.20 18.26 -40.44
N ASN A 19 6.68 18.10 -39.21
CA ASN A 19 6.02 17.29 -38.19
C ASN A 19 4.60 17.77 -37.87
N PHE A 20 4.39 19.08 -37.75
CA PHE A 20 3.07 19.65 -37.51
C PHE A 20 2.09 19.36 -38.65
N VAL A 21 2.49 19.63 -39.91
CA VAL A 21 1.65 19.38 -41.09
C VAL A 21 1.34 17.90 -41.26
N TYR A 22 2.35 17.04 -41.11
CA TYR A 22 2.18 15.58 -41.20
C TYR A 22 1.31 15.03 -40.05
N GLY A 23 1.48 15.58 -38.84
CA GLY A 23 0.65 15.27 -37.68
C GLY A 23 -0.83 15.58 -37.89
N ILE A 24 -1.17 16.68 -38.56
CA ILE A 24 -2.57 17.00 -38.91
C ILE A 24 -3.16 15.94 -39.85
N GLN A 25 -2.43 15.53 -40.88
CA GLN A 25 -2.91 14.53 -41.84
C GLN A 25 -3.09 13.15 -41.19
N LEU A 26 -2.16 12.75 -40.32
CA LEU A 26 -2.28 11.51 -39.56
C LEU A 26 -3.42 11.58 -38.55
N ALA A 27 -3.60 12.70 -37.86
CA ALA A 27 -4.73 12.90 -36.96
C ALA A 27 -6.08 12.69 -37.67
N GLN A 28 -6.24 13.21 -38.89
CA GLN A 28 -7.46 13.00 -39.69
C GLN A 28 -7.69 11.52 -40.03
N LYS A 29 -6.66 10.81 -40.50
CA LYS A 29 -6.78 9.38 -40.82
C LYS A 29 -7.10 8.52 -39.60
N VAL A 30 -6.46 8.81 -38.47
CA VAL A 30 -6.69 8.10 -37.20
C VAL A 30 -8.10 8.38 -36.68
N ASP A 31 -8.55 9.64 -36.75
CA ASP A 31 -9.92 10.05 -36.39
C ASP A 31 -10.98 9.31 -37.24
N GLU A 32 -10.79 9.24 -38.55
CA GLU A 32 -11.68 8.48 -39.45
C GLU A 32 -11.72 6.99 -39.11
N ASN A 33 -10.56 6.37 -38.86
CA ASN A 33 -10.48 4.95 -38.51
C ASN A 33 -11.10 4.64 -37.14
N LEU A 34 -10.91 5.51 -36.14
CA LEU A 34 -11.52 5.36 -34.82
C LEU A 34 -13.04 5.45 -34.90
N LYS A 35 -13.57 6.46 -35.60
CA LYS A 35 -15.02 6.63 -35.82
C LYS A 35 -15.63 5.42 -36.54
N LEU A 36 -14.98 4.94 -37.61
CA LEU A 36 -15.42 3.74 -38.31
C LEU A 36 -15.41 2.48 -37.43
N GLY A 37 -14.43 2.33 -36.53
CA GLY A 37 -14.36 1.22 -35.57
C GLY A 37 -15.47 1.27 -34.51
N ILE A 38 -15.76 2.47 -34.01
CA ILE A 38 -16.86 2.73 -33.06
C ILE A 38 -18.21 2.42 -33.72
N ASP A 39 -18.46 2.96 -34.91
CA ASP A 39 -19.71 2.77 -35.67
C ASP A 39 -19.97 1.29 -36.00
N LYS A 40 -18.90 0.52 -36.25
CA LYS A 40 -18.98 -0.92 -36.54
C LYS A 40 -19.10 -1.78 -35.28
N GLY A 41 -19.10 -1.18 -34.09
CA GLY A 41 -19.22 -1.90 -32.82
C GLY A 41 -18.03 -2.81 -32.51
N VAL A 42 -16.85 -2.54 -33.07
CA VAL A 42 -15.66 -3.38 -32.91
C VAL A 42 -15.13 -3.34 -31.47
N PHE A 43 -15.36 -2.23 -30.77
CA PHE A 43 -14.92 -2.04 -29.39
C PHE A 43 -16.01 -2.40 -28.37
N PRO A 44 -15.64 -3.00 -27.23
CA PRO A 44 -16.56 -3.28 -26.11
C PRO A 44 -16.94 -2.01 -25.32
N PHE A 45 -16.51 -0.85 -25.78
CA PHE A 45 -16.78 0.47 -25.20
C PHE A 45 -17.26 1.44 -26.27
N GLU A 46 -18.02 2.44 -25.84
CA GLU A 46 -18.26 3.69 -26.54
C GLU A 46 -17.12 4.66 -26.22
N PHE A 47 -16.69 5.44 -27.20
CA PHE A 47 -15.51 6.28 -27.11
C PHE A 47 -15.80 7.61 -27.78
N SER A 48 -15.62 8.72 -27.09
CA SER A 48 -15.80 10.06 -27.64
C SER A 48 -14.72 11.03 -27.17
N TYR A 49 -14.43 12.03 -28.00
CA TYR A 49 -13.44 13.06 -27.72
C TYR A 49 -13.73 14.30 -28.57
N THR A 50 -13.25 15.46 -28.13
CA THR A 50 -13.47 16.72 -28.85
C THR A 50 -12.39 17.02 -29.88
N LYS A 51 -11.15 16.60 -29.61
CA LYS A 51 -10.00 16.85 -30.47
C LYS A 51 -8.97 15.75 -30.36
N LEU A 52 -8.39 15.37 -31.50
CA LEU A 52 -7.22 14.52 -31.60
C LEU A 52 -6.03 15.33 -32.13
N ARG A 53 -4.88 15.24 -31.48
CA ARG A 53 -3.59 15.69 -32.02
C ARG A 53 -2.66 14.49 -32.16
N VAL A 54 -1.84 14.50 -33.20
CA VAL A 54 -0.81 13.49 -33.42
C VAL A 54 0.52 14.21 -33.56
N ASN A 55 1.52 13.72 -32.85
CA ASN A 55 2.92 14.14 -32.97
C ASN A 55 3.75 12.96 -33.54
N PRO A 56 3.91 12.90 -34.87
CA PRO A 56 4.57 11.78 -35.53
C PRO A 56 6.03 11.58 -35.13
N LEU A 57 6.76 12.66 -34.86
CA LEU A 57 8.17 12.59 -34.43
C LEU A 57 8.33 11.85 -33.09
N PHE A 58 7.35 11.94 -32.21
CA PHE A 58 7.39 11.31 -30.88
C PHE A 58 6.41 10.14 -30.75
N SER A 59 5.72 9.75 -31.82
CA SER A 59 4.74 8.67 -31.82
C SER A 59 3.68 8.85 -30.71
N GLU A 60 3.21 10.09 -30.56
CA GLU A 60 2.29 10.49 -29.50
C GLU A 60 0.94 10.90 -30.07
N PHE A 61 -0.13 10.36 -29.51
CA PHE A 61 -1.52 10.73 -29.78
C PHE A 61 -2.08 11.43 -28.55
N THR A 62 -2.76 12.56 -28.73
CA THR A 62 -3.37 13.31 -27.63
C THR A 62 -4.86 13.50 -27.90
N PHE A 63 -5.69 12.87 -27.07
CA PHE A 63 -7.13 13.05 -27.03
C PHE A 63 -7.47 14.14 -26.01
N TYR A 64 -8.44 15.01 -26.35
CA TYR A 64 -8.93 16.06 -25.47
C TYR A 64 -10.41 15.87 -25.16
N ASN A 65 -10.76 16.04 -23.88
CA ASN A 65 -12.10 15.80 -23.32
C ASN A 65 -12.60 14.41 -23.71
N LEU A 66 -11.83 13.40 -23.31
CA LEU A 66 -12.08 11.99 -23.55
C LEU A 66 -13.23 11.51 -22.67
N ASP A 67 -14.13 10.73 -23.24
CA ASP A 67 -15.16 9.97 -22.52
C ASP A 67 -15.20 8.55 -23.09
N VAL A 68 -15.06 7.55 -22.21
CA VAL A 68 -15.09 6.13 -22.53
C VAL A 68 -16.14 5.45 -21.66
N LYS A 69 -17.20 4.93 -22.27
CA LYS A 69 -18.29 4.23 -21.59
C LYS A 69 -18.29 2.75 -21.94
N SER A 70 -18.24 1.87 -20.96
CA SER A 70 -18.38 0.43 -21.21
C SER A 70 -19.79 0.10 -21.71
N LYS A 71 -19.90 -0.79 -22.71
CA LYS A 71 -21.21 -1.25 -23.23
C LYS A 71 -21.85 -2.31 -22.34
N GLU A 72 -21.03 -3.06 -21.62
CA GLU A 72 -21.48 -4.19 -20.79
C GLU A 72 -21.62 -3.81 -19.31
N LYS A 73 -20.92 -2.76 -18.88
CA LYS A 73 -20.87 -2.32 -17.48
C LYS A 73 -21.22 -0.85 -17.42
N GLU A 74 -21.83 -0.41 -16.33
CA GLU A 74 -21.99 1.02 -16.03
C GLU A 74 -20.65 1.58 -15.55
N GLN A 75 -19.64 1.60 -16.41
CA GLN A 75 -18.33 2.16 -16.10
C GLN A 75 -18.04 3.26 -17.11
N ILE A 76 -17.68 4.45 -16.61
CA ILE A 76 -17.39 5.62 -17.43
C ILE A 76 -16.02 6.13 -17.01
N LEU A 77 -15.13 6.33 -17.97
CA LEU A 77 -13.83 7.00 -17.77
C LEU A 77 -13.87 8.33 -18.51
N GLN A 78 -13.58 9.41 -17.82
CA GLN A 78 -13.47 10.75 -18.38
C GLN A 78 -12.07 11.30 -18.13
N ALA A 79 -11.54 12.04 -19.10
CA ALA A 79 -10.27 12.75 -18.92
C ALA A 79 -10.21 14.03 -19.76
N ASP A 80 -9.73 15.13 -19.19
CA ASP A 80 -9.51 16.36 -19.96
C ASP A 80 -8.46 16.14 -21.06
N LYS A 81 -7.45 15.34 -20.77
CA LYS A 81 -6.44 14.95 -21.75
C LYS A 81 -5.94 13.53 -21.52
N LEU A 82 -5.86 12.76 -22.61
CA LEU A 82 -5.14 11.49 -22.65
C LEU A 82 -4.03 11.56 -23.71
N GLY A 83 -2.77 11.52 -23.27
CA GLY A 83 -1.62 11.25 -24.11
C GLY A 83 -1.35 9.75 -24.20
N VAL A 84 -1.24 9.23 -25.41
CA VAL A 84 -0.86 7.83 -25.69
C VAL A 84 0.45 7.86 -26.46
N ASN A 85 1.50 7.30 -25.88
CA ASN A 85 2.80 7.14 -26.50
C ASN A 85 3.13 5.64 -26.63
N MET A 86 3.60 5.25 -27.81
CA MET A 86 4.01 3.89 -28.15
C MET A 86 5.17 3.93 -29.14
N LYS A 87 5.88 2.83 -29.40
CA LYS A 87 6.99 2.88 -30.37
C LYS A 87 6.46 3.20 -31.77
N TYR A 88 7.20 3.99 -32.54
CA TYR A 88 6.77 4.45 -33.87
C TYR A 88 6.37 3.29 -34.81
N LYS A 89 7.11 2.17 -34.75
CA LYS A 89 6.81 0.98 -35.55
C LYS A 89 5.44 0.40 -35.20
N GLU A 90 5.09 0.36 -33.92
CA GLU A 90 3.83 -0.17 -33.39
C GLU A 90 2.66 0.75 -33.74
N ALA A 91 2.86 2.07 -33.58
CA ALA A 91 1.88 3.07 -34.01
C ALA A 91 1.60 2.99 -35.52
N LEU A 92 2.65 2.79 -36.33
CA LEU A 92 2.52 2.65 -37.77
C LEU A 92 1.77 1.36 -38.15
N GLU A 93 2.12 0.25 -37.50
CA GLU A 93 1.45 -1.04 -37.69
C GLU A 93 -0.03 -0.97 -37.35
N LEU A 94 -0.36 -0.43 -36.17
CA LEU A 94 -1.74 -0.22 -35.75
C LEU A 94 -2.50 0.70 -36.71
N SER A 95 -1.87 1.79 -37.17
CA SER A 95 -2.47 2.73 -38.12
C SER A 95 -2.71 2.12 -39.51
N GLN A 96 -1.84 1.23 -39.99
CA GLN A 96 -1.92 0.66 -41.34
C GLN A 96 -2.80 -0.59 -41.40
N ASN A 97 -2.68 -1.46 -40.39
CA ASN A 97 -3.28 -2.80 -40.41
C ASN A 97 -4.49 -2.91 -39.48
N GLY A 98 -4.73 -1.92 -38.61
CA GLY A 98 -5.79 -1.95 -37.60
C GLY A 98 -5.60 -3.03 -36.54
N LYS A 99 -4.40 -3.62 -36.45
CA LYS A 99 -4.02 -4.68 -35.52
C LYS A 99 -2.59 -4.43 -35.05
N LEU A 100 -2.30 -4.86 -33.82
CA LEU A 100 -0.97 -4.83 -33.23
C LEU A 100 -0.55 -6.27 -32.92
N GLU A 101 0.51 -6.76 -33.57
CA GLU A 101 1.04 -8.10 -33.34
C GLU A 101 1.79 -8.19 -32.01
N LYS A 102 2.52 -7.14 -31.65
CA LYS A 102 3.33 -7.07 -30.42
C LYS A 102 3.32 -5.66 -29.85
N LEU A 103 3.09 -5.53 -28.55
CA LEU A 103 3.26 -4.29 -27.81
C LEU A 103 4.53 -4.37 -26.97
N THR A 104 5.47 -3.46 -27.19
CA THR A 104 6.72 -3.41 -26.42
C THR A 104 6.93 -2.14 -25.62
N PHE A 105 6.13 -1.10 -25.85
CA PHE A 105 6.07 0.06 -24.97
C PHE A 105 4.73 0.77 -25.08
N LEU A 106 4.17 1.13 -23.94
CA LEU A 106 2.96 1.95 -23.86
C LEU A 106 3.10 2.92 -22.69
N ASN A 107 2.92 4.20 -22.95
CA ASN A 107 2.81 5.21 -21.91
C ASN A 107 1.48 5.98 -22.10
N LEU A 108 0.64 5.95 -21.07
CA LEU A 108 -0.65 6.62 -20.97
C LEU A 108 -0.54 7.74 -19.94
N LYS A 109 -0.78 8.99 -20.37
CA LYS A 109 -0.76 10.20 -19.53
C LYS A 109 -2.14 10.83 -19.50
N PHE A 110 -2.81 10.71 -18.37
CA PHE A 110 -4.08 11.37 -18.10
C PHE A 110 -3.83 12.69 -17.38
N ASP A 111 -4.48 13.75 -17.83
CA ASP A 111 -4.70 14.98 -17.06
C ASP A 111 -6.20 15.04 -16.71
N GLU A 112 -6.52 15.31 -15.43
CA GLU A 112 -7.86 15.33 -14.83
C GLU A 112 -8.69 14.07 -15.18
N LEU A 113 -8.33 12.94 -14.59
CA LEU A 113 -8.98 11.64 -14.77
C LEU A 113 -10.09 11.43 -13.76
N ASP A 114 -11.29 11.12 -14.24
CA ASP A 114 -12.40 10.64 -13.43
C ASP A 114 -12.84 9.24 -13.91
N LEU A 115 -13.01 8.31 -12.97
CA LEU A 115 -13.60 7.01 -13.22
C LEU A 115 -14.88 6.89 -12.41
N TYR A 116 -15.97 6.52 -13.07
CA TYR A 116 -17.29 6.34 -12.48
C TYR A 116 -17.71 4.87 -12.51
N MET A 117 -18.38 4.41 -11.46
CA MET A 117 -19.24 3.23 -11.48
C MET A 117 -20.68 3.70 -11.36
N GLY A 118 -21.49 3.47 -12.40
CA GLY A 118 -22.79 4.11 -12.58
C GLY A 118 -22.68 5.45 -13.32
N GLU A 119 -23.77 6.21 -13.32
CA GLU A 119 -23.85 7.52 -13.97
C GLU A 119 -23.49 8.70 -13.04
N THR A 120 -23.31 8.46 -11.72
CA THR A 120 -23.30 9.58 -10.75
C THR A 120 -22.18 9.56 -9.72
N ILE A 121 -21.47 8.46 -9.50
CA ILE A 121 -20.47 8.36 -8.41
C ILE A 121 -19.09 8.17 -9.01
N ALA A 122 -18.26 9.20 -8.90
CA ALA A 122 -16.83 9.09 -9.16
C ALA A 122 -16.24 8.16 -8.09
N VAL A 123 -15.59 7.10 -8.54
CA VAL A 123 -14.95 6.09 -7.70
C VAL A 123 -13.45 6.30 -7.60
N MET A 124 -12.87 7.02 -8.57
CA MET A 124 -11.48 7.43 -8.60
C MET A 124 -11.39 8.76 -9.34
N GLU A 125 -10.67 9.70 -8.76
CA GLU A 125 -10.36 11.01 -9.35
C GLU A 125 -8.84 11.22 -9.26
N ALA A 126 -8.18 11.74 -10.29
CA ALA A 126 -6.76 12.06 -10.27
C ALA A 126 -6.42 13.28 -11.14
N GLU A 127 -5.72 14.28 -10.59
CA GLU A 127 -5.24 15.44 -11.38
C GLU A 127 -4.30 14.98 -12.50
N LYS A 128 -3.40 14.04 -12.18
CA LYS A 128 -2.51 13.42 -13.16
C LYS A 128 -2.33 11.95 -12.87
N LEU A 129 -2.35 11.15 -13.93
CA LEU A 129 -1.99 9.74 -13.86
C LEU A 129 -1.11 9.39 -15.06
N ASN A 130 0.06 8.82 -14.80
CA ASN A 130 0.96 8.26 -15.80
C ASN A 130 1.10 6.75 -15.55
N LEU A 131 0.70 5.96 -16.54
CA LEU A 131 0.88 4.52 -16.59
C LEU A 131 1.86 4.20 -17.70
N GLU A 132 2.95 3.54 -17.38
CA GLU A 132 3.97 3.15 -18.33
C GLU A 132 4.23 1.65 -18.26
N PHE A 133 4.31 1.04 -19.43
CA PHE A 133 4.67 -0.34 -19.66
C PHE A 133 5.85 -0.37 -20.62
N ASP A 134 6.92 -1.05 -20.23
CA ASP A 134 8.04 -1.43 -21.11
C ASP A 134 8.24 -2.93 -21.02
N GLY A 135 8.24 -3.63 -22.15
CA GLY A 135 8.36 -5.08 -22.15
C GLY A 135 7.95 -5.72 -23.46
N SER A 136 7.22 -6.83 -23.38
CA SER A 136 6.78 -7.60 -24.53
C SER A 136 5.46 -8.29 -24.25
N LEU A 137 4.43 -7.88 -24.99
CA LEU A 137 3.13 -8.52 -25.04
C LEU A 137 2.86 -8.92 -26.49
N ASP A 138 3.17 -10.18 -26.81
CA ASP A 138 2.81 -10.79 -28.09
C ASP A 138 1.30 -11.11 -28.07
N GLN A 139 0.58 -10.73 -29.13
CA GLN A 139 -0.84 -11.02 -29.38
C GLN A 139 -1.74 -10.95 -28.13
N PHE A 140 -2.54 -9.88 -27.99
CA PHE A 140 -3.52 -9.64 -26.90
C PHE A 140 -4.63 -10.72 -26.77
N ASN A 141 -4.27 -12.00 -26.65
CA ASN A 141 -5.18 -13.06 -26.31
C ASN A 141 -5.28 -13.12 -24.79
N LYS A 142 -6.43 -12.70 -24.27
CA LYS A 142 -6.78 -12.73 -22.86
C LYS A 142 -6.53 -14.10 -22.21
N GLU A 143 -6.76 -15.20 -22.93
CA GLU A 143 -6.53 -16.55 -22.41
C GLU A 143 -5.04 -16.85 -22.19
N THR A 144 -4.16 -16.34 -23.06
CA THR A 144 -2.71 -16.51 -22.95
C THR A 144 -2.14 -15.66 -21.82
N LEU A 145 -2.59 -14.40 -21.70
CA LEU A 145 -2.19 -13.50 -20.61
C LEU A 145 -2.58 -14.00 -19.22
N MET A 146 -3.66 -14.77 -19.14
CA MET A 146 -4.17 -15.33 -17.88
C MET A 146 -3.55 -16.70 -17.54
N ALA A 147 -2.85 -17.35 -18.47
CA ALA A 147 -2.33 -18.71 -18.29
C ALA A 147 -0.80 -18.79 -18.20
N GLN A 148 -0.07 -17.85 -18.82
CA GLN A 148 1.39 -17.89 -18.91
C GLN A 148 2.03 -16.68 -18.23
N LEU A 149 3.17 -16.92 -17.58
CA LEU A 149 4.03 -15.83 -17.13
C LEU A 149 4.76 -15.21 -18.33
N PRO A 150 5.11 -13.91 -18.28
CA PRO A 150 5.95 -13.31 -19.31
C PRO A 150 7.26 -14.07 -19.50
N THR A 151 7.71 -14.19 -20.74
CA THR A 151 8.99 -14.83 -21.09
C THR A 151 10.11 -13.82 -21.31
N GLU A 152 9.77 -12.53 -21.37
CA GLU A 152 10.71 -11.43 -21.48
C GLU A 152 10.56 -10.51 -20.25
N LYS A 153 11.60 -9.72 -19.99
CA LYS A 153 11.57 -8.70 -18.93
C LYS A 153 10.43 -7.72 -19.18
N GLN A 154 9.67 -7.40 -18.13
CA GLN A 154 8.61 -6.40 -18.16
C GLN A 154 8.77 -5.41 -17.01
N GLU A 155 8.44 -4.15 -17.27
CA GLU A 155 8.44 -3.07 -16.30
C GLU A 155 7.09 -2.35 -16.37
N LEU A 156 6.50 -2.14 -15.20
CA LEU A 156 5.28 -1.38 -15.00
C LEU A 156 5.60 -0.22 -14.08
N TYR A 157 5.36 0.99 -14.55
CA TYR A 157 5.52 2.22 -13.77
C TYR A 157 4.18 2.94 -13.66
N PHE A 158 3.86 3.33 -12.44
CA PHE A 158 2.68 4.08 -12.07
C PHE A 158 3.13 5.34 -11.36
N ASP A 159 2.57 6.48 -11.74
CA ASP A 159 2.83 7.78 -11.14
C ASP A 159 1.54 8.60 -11.14
N VAL A 160 1.14 9.10 -9.99
CA VAL A 160 -0.15 9.75 -9.79
C VAL A 160 0.01 10.98 -8.92
N LYS A 161 -0.81 12.00 -9.20
CA LYS A 161 -0.91 13.21 -8.40
C LYS A 161 -2.35 13.48 -8.03
N ASN A 162 -2.57 13.82 -6.77
CA ASN A 162 -3.89 14.17 -6.20
C ASN A 162 -4.96 13.11 -6.53
N LEU A 163 -4.66 11.86 -6.19
CA LEU A 163 -5.56 10.73 -6.34
C LEU A 163 -6.54 10.67 -5.17
N ARG A 164 -7.83 10.62 -5.47
CA ARG A 164 -8.91 10.38 -4.51
C ARG A 164 -9.66 9.12 -4.92
N MET A 165 -10.01 8.29 -3.95
CA MET A 165 -10.82 7.09 -4.17
C MET A 165 -12.03 7.12 -3.24
N SER A 166 -13.21 6.84 -3.79
CA SER A 166 -14.42 6.82 -2.97
C SER A 166 -14.49 5.55 -2.13
N SER A 167 -15.08 5.65 -0.94
CA SER A 167 -15.35 4.49 -0.08
C SER A 167 -16.12 3.36 -0.78
N ASP A 168 -17.01 3.69 -1.71
CA ASP A 168 -17.79 2.73 -2.50
C ASP A 168 -16.91 1.84 -3.39
N PHE A 169 -15.80 2.37 -3.91
CA PHE A 169 -14.82 1.58 -4.66
C PHE A 169 -14.15 0.54 -3.76
N ILE A 170 -13.79 0.95 -2.55
CA ILE A 170 -12.93 0.16 -1.66
C ILE A 170 -13.74 -0.83 -0.81
N ASN A 171 -15.07 -0.62 -0.68
CA ASN A 171 -15.99 -1.50 0.04
C ASN A 171 -16.29 -2.86 -0.64
N GLN A 172 -15.63 -3.19 -1.76
CA GLN A 172 -15.63 -4.55 -2.27
C GLN A 172 -15.01 -5.51 -1.24
N ASP A 173 -15.60 -6.69 -1.03
CA ASP A 173 -15.29 -7.60 0.08
C ASP A 173 -13.80 -7.91 0.31
N LYS A 174 -12.96 -7.76 -0.73
CA LYS A 174 -11.51 -8.00 -0.67
C LYS A 174 -10.69 -6.82 -0.12
N PHE A 175 -11.26 -5.62 -0.05
CA PHE A 175 -10.52 -4.40 0.31
C PHE A 175 -11.12 -3.62 1.48
N LYS A 176 -12.16 -4.13 2.14
CA LYS A 176 -12.85 -3.45 3.27
C LYS A 176 -11.93 -2.94 4.38
N MET A 177 -10.84 -3.65 4.70
CA MET A 177 -9.89 -3.18 5.72
C MET A 177 -9.09 -1.96 5.24
N TYR A 178 -8.70 -1.95 3.96
CA TYR A 178 -8.01 -0.83 3.32
C TYR A 178 -8.97 0.34 3.04
N ALA A 179 -10.25 0.05 2.81
CA ALA A 179 -11.31 1.04 2.61
C ALA A 179 -11.35 2.06 3.73
N ALA A 180 -11.33 1.62 4.98
CA ALA A 180 -11.38 2.54 6.11
C ALA A 180 -10.12 3.43 6.24
N MET A 181 -8.97 3.00 5.70
CA MET A 181 -7.71 3.74 5.78
C MET A 181 -7.53 4.76 4.66
N TYR A 182 -8.03 4.45 3.46
CA TYR A 182 -7.81 5.23 2.24
C TYR A 182 -9.06 5.89 1.67
N ALA A 183 -10.26 5.51 2.14
CA ALA A 183 -11.49 6.16 1.72
C ALA A 183 -11.44 7.64 2.05
N ASP A 184 -11.76 8.46 1.05
CA ASP A 184 -11.86 9.91 1.14
C ASP A 184 -10.55 10.61 1.56
N LYS A 185 -9.43 9.88 1.57
CA LYS A 185 -8.09 10.44 1.70
C LYS A 185 -7.52 10.74 0.33
N GLU A 186 -6.87 11.90 0.23
CA GLU A 186 -6.18 12.32 -0.97
C GLU A 186 -4.71 11.85 -0.91
N ILE A 187 -4.32 11.04 -1.88
CA ILE A 187 -2.92 10.73 -2.18
C ILE A 187 -2.39 11.90 -3.00
N THR A 188 -1.59 12.76 -2.38
CA THR A 188 -1.03 13.96 -3.01
C THR A 188 -0.06 13.60 -4.14
N SER A 189 0.73 12.54 -3.93
CA SER A 189 1.66 11.97 -4.89
C SER A 189 1.81 10.49 -4.62
N GLY A 190 1.88 9.67 -5.67
CA GLY A 190 2.13 8.25 -5.53
C GLY A 190 2.94 7.73 -6.71
N LYS A 191 3.95 6.92 -6.45
CA LYS A 191 4.73 6.25 -7.50
C LYS A 191 5.00 4.80 -7.15
N CYS A 192 5.01 3.96 -8.17
CA CYS A 192 5.25 2.54 -8.04
C CYS A 192 5.99 2.03 -9.28
N ARG A 193 7.10 1.31 -9.10
CA ARG A 193 7.85 0.66 -10.19
C ARG A 193 8.00 -0.83 -9.92
N LEU A 194 7.23 -1.63 -10.66
CA LEU A 194 7.25 -3.08 -10.61
C LEU A 194 8.04 -3.64 -11.79
N LEU A 195 8.98 -4.53 -11.50
CA LEU A 195 9.82 -5.20 -12.47
C LEU A 195 9.60 -6.71 -12.42
N PHE A 196 9.33 -7.31 -13.56
CA PHE A 196 9.26 -8.76 -13.74
C PHE A 196 10.44 -9.22 -14.60
N ASN A 197 11.29 -10.09 -14.06
CA ASN A 197 12.47 -10.60 -14.75
C ASN A 197 12.48 -12.14 -14.80
N PRO A 198 12.06 -12.74 -15.93
CA PRO A 198 11.99 -14.19 -16.07
C PRO A 198 13.36 -14.87 -16.18
N ASP A 199 14.39 -14.19 -16.67
CA ASP A 199 15.73 -14.77 -16.80
C ASP A 199 16.33 -15.10 -15.42
N THR A 200 16.06 -14.23 -14.44
CA THR A 200 16.50 -14.42 -13.05
C THR A 200 15.45 -15.07 -12.17
N HIS A 201 14.19 -15.16 -12.63
CA HIS A 201 13.02 -15.55 -11.82
C HIS A 201 12.78 -14.62 -10.63
N HIS A 202 12.80 -13.31 -10.87
CA HIS A 202 12.53 -12.29 -9.86
C HIS A 202 11.35 -11.38 -10.21
N ILE A 203 10.60 -10.99 -9.19
CA ILE A 203 9.64 -9.87 -9.22
C ILE A 203 10.11 -8.85 -8.19
N THR A 204 10.39 -7.64 -8.63
CA THR A 204 10.94 -6.58 -7.78
C THR A 204 10.07 -5.34 -7.82
N LEU A 205 9.64 -4.86 -6.67
CA LEU A 205 9.11 -3.51 -6.48
C LEU A 205 10.28 -2.63 -6.04
N ASN A 206 10.89 -1.91 -6.98
CA ASN A 206 12.10 -1.11 -6.71
C ASN A 206 11.80 0.23 -6.01
N GLU A 207 10.56 0.69 -6.14
CA GLU A 207 10.14 2.01 -5.68
C GLU A 207 8.64 1.94 -5.45
N MET A 208 8.22 2.16 -4.21
CA MET A 208 6.85 2.46 -3.84
C MET A 208 6.92 3.66 -2.91
N GLU A 209 6.23 4.74 -3.25
CA GLU A 209 6.11 5.93 -2.41
C GLU A 209 4.68 6.45 -2.55
N PHE A 210 4.00 6.64 -1.43
CA PHE A 210 2.67 7.24 -1.36
C PHE A 210 2.67 8.33 -0.31
N LEU A 211 2.43 9.56 -0.75
CA LEU A 211 2.39 10.75 0.09
C LEU A 211 0.95 11.21 0.26
N THR A 212 0.53 11.38 1.50
CA THR A 212 -0.79 11.94 1.83
C THR A 212 -0.63 13.19 2.69
N SER A 213 -1.72 13.89 2.99
CA SER A 213 -1.68 15.00 3.97
C SER A 213 -1.29 14.54 5.38
N ASP A 214 -1.56 13.28 5.70
CA ASP A 214 -1.55 12.78 7.07
C ASP A 214 -0.33 11.89 7.35
N TYR A 215 0.17 11.19 6.33
CA TYR A 215 1.29 10.26 6.42
C TYR A 215 1.91 9.97 5.06
N ASP A 216 3.16 9.54 5.12
CA ASP A 216 3.93 9.06 3.98
C ASP A 216 4.25 7.58 4.18
N MET A 217 4.28 6.85 3.08
CA MET A 217 4.63 5.43 3.03
C MET A 217 5.64 5.21 1.92
N GLU A 218 6.71 4.50 2.23
CA GLU A 218 7.68 4.02 1.26
C GLU A 218 7.92 2.52 1.43
N GLY A 219 8.31 1.85 0.34
CA GLY A 219 8.73 0.48 0.43
C GLY A 219 9.30 -0.09 -0.85
N GLU A 220 9.89 -1.26 -0.69
CA GLU A 220 10.46 -2.07 -1.75
C GLU A 220 10.31 -3.54 -1.39
N PHE A 221 10.23 -4.40 -2.40
CA PHE A 221 10.36 -5.83 -2.20
C PHE A 221 11.05 -6.50 -3.38
N ASP A 222 11.71 -7.62 -3.10
CA ASP A 222 12.28 -8.52 -4.10
C ASP A 222 11.80 -9.94 -3.80
N MET A 223 11.15 -10.56 -4.78
CA MET A 223 10.59 -11.90 -4.69
C MET A 223 11.23 -12.81 -5.72
N GLU A 224 11.91 -13.84 -5.25
CA GLU A 224 12.34 -14.98 -6.08
C GLU A 224 11.17 -15.95 -6.25
N TYR A 225 10.97 -16.51 -7.45
CA TYR A 225 9.87 -17.45 -7.73
C TYR A 225 10.30 -18.68 -8.53
N GLU A 226 9.44 -19.70 -8.55
CA GLU A 226 9.46 -20.85 -9.47
C GLU A 226 8.22 -20.88 -10.34
N GLY A 227 8.30 -21.67 -11.40
CA GLY A 227 7.22 -21.87 -12.34
C GLY A 227 7.40 -21.05 -13.61
N LEU A 228 6.81 -21.56 -14.69
CA LEU A 228 6.78 -20.91 -16.00
C LEU A 228 5.37 -20.46 -16.40
N LYS A 229 4.37 -20.86 -15.60
CA LYS A 229 2.94 -20.60 -15.81
C LYS A 229 2.35 -20.06 -14.53
N ILE A 230 1.23 -19.35 -14.66
CA ILE A 230 0.51 -18.81 -13.50
C ILE A 230 0.06 -19.94 -12.56
N ASP A 231 -0.39 -21.08 -13.10
CA ASP A 231 -0.81 -22.24 -12.31
C ASP A 231 0.35 -22.89 -11.53
N ASP A 232 1.58 -22.72 -12.00
CA ASP A 232 2.79 -23.29 -11.41
C ASP A 232 3.61 -22.23 -10.64
N PHE A 233 3.12 -20.99 -10.54
CA PHE A 233 3.83 -19.89 -9.88
C PHE A 233 3.96 -20.15 -8.38
N LYS A 234 5.19 -20.14 -7.87
CA LYS A 234 5.47 -20.37 -6.44
C LYS A 234 6.52 -19.38 -5.94
N PRO A 235 6.26 -18.60 -4.87
CA PRO A 235 7.29 -17.77 -4.27
C PRO A 235 8.32 -18.64 -3.54
N LYS A 236 9.61 -18.39 -3.74
CA LYS A 236 10.73 -19.02 -3.02
C LYS A 236 11.21 -18.20 -1.86
N SER A 237 11.39 -16.91 -2.10
CA SER A 237 11.83 -15.98 -1.08
C SER A 237 11.27 -14.60 -1.35
N ILE A 238 11.09 -13.83 -0.28
CA ILE A 238 10.70 -12.43 -0.33
C ILE A 238 11.62 -11.68 0.61
N ALA A 239 12.28 -10.65 0.14
CA ALA A 239 12.88 -9.62 0.97
C ALA A 239 12.08 -8.32 0.80
N PHE A 240 11.86 -7.59 1.87
CA PHE A 240 11.11 -6.34 1.81
C PHE A 240 11.61 -5.34 2.84
N ASN A 241 11.46 -4.07 2.51
CA ASN A 241 11.62 -2.94 3.41
C ASN A 241 10.39 -2.05 3.25
N SER A 242 9.86 -1.55 4.36
CA SER A 242 8.74 -0.62 4.40
C SER A 242 8.99 0.37 5.50
N ALA A 243 8.75 1.64 5.22
CA ALA A 243 8.72 2.69 6.21
C ALA A 243 7.44 3.51 6.06
N SER A 244 6.89 3.96 7.17
CA SER A 244 5.76 4.87 7.17
C SER A 244 5.85 5.82 8.36
N HIS A 245 5.49 7.07 8.13
CA HIS A 245 5.52 8.09 9.17
C HIS A 245 4.38 9.09 8.98
N SER A 246 3.87 9.65 10.06
CA SER A 246 2.85 10.70 9.95
C SER A 246 3.46 12.08 9.67
N ASN A 247 2.72 12.89 8.91
CA ASN A 247 2.99 14.30 8.65
C ASN A 247 2.28 15.25 9.64
N GLY A 248 1.68 14.68 10.68
CA GLY A 248 0.98 15.39 11.74
C GLY A 248 0.07 14.46 12.54
N THR A 249 -0.92 15.05 13.22
CA THR A 249 -1.92 14.29 13.94
C THR A 249 -2.86 13.60 12.97
N VAL A 250 -2.94 12.27 13.05
CA VAL A 250 -3.91 11.47 12.30
C VAL A 250 -5.13 11.23 13.17
N SER A 251 -6.33 11.53 12.67
CA SER A 251 -7.58 11.21 13.36
C SER A 251 -8.50 10.38 12.50
N ILE A 252 -9.11 9.35 13.10
CA ILE A 252 -10.01 8.41 12.45
C ILE A 252 -11.26 8.31 13.31
N GLU A 253 -12.43 8.57 12.71
CA GLU A 253 -13.71 8.30 13.37
C GLU A 253 -13.94 6.79 13.43
N ASN A 254 -14.42 6.30 14.56
CA ASN A 254 -14.68 4.88 14.72
C ASN A 254 -15.87 4.48 13.83
N PRO A 255 -15.68 3.61 12.83
CA PRO A 255 -16.75 3.25 11.90
C PRO A 255 -17.87 2.44 12.59
N MET A 256 -17.59 1.86 13.75
CA MET A 256 -18.53 1.06 14.53
C MET A 256 -19.24 1.86 15.63
N LEU A 257 -18.69 3.00 16.05
CA LEU A 257 -19.18 3.80 17.18
C LEU A 257 -19.18 5.28 16.80
N SER A 258 -20.33 5.76 16.31
CA SER A 258 -20.52 7.15 15.89
C SER A 258 -20.12 8.15 17.01
N GLY A 259 -19.38 9.19 16.63
CA GLY A 259 -18.92 10.24 17.55
C GLY A 259 -17.66 9.90 18.33
N PHE A 260 -17.20 8.64 18.32
CA PHE A 260 -15.90 8.29 18.88
C PHE A 260 -14.79 8.52 17.87
N LYS A 261 -13.70 9.13 18.30
CA LYS A 261 -12.52 9.34 17.44
C LYS A 261 -11.27 8.80 18.10
N TYR A 262 -10.43 8.20 17.29
CA TYR A 262 -9.04 7.92 17.65
C TYR A 262 -8.18 9.03 17.06
N SER A 263 -7.20 9.49 17.80
CA SER A 263 -6.15 10.36 17.27
C SER A 263 -4.78 9.87 17.70
N ILE A 264 -3.79 10.08 16.84
CA ILE A 264 -2.38 9.80 17.10
C ILE A 264 -1.62 11.05 16.70
N ASP A 265 -0.85 11.63 17.63
CA ASP A 265 -0.12 12.88 17.41
C ASP A 265 1.04 12.67 16.42
N SER A 266 1.75 11.55 16.54
CA SER A 266 2.67 11.09 15.50
C SER A 266 2.82 9.58 15.49
N PHE A 267 3.11 8.99 14.33
CA PHE A 267 3.60 7.62 14.25
C PHE A 267 4.81 7.50 13.33
N GLU A 268 5.67 6.54 13.65
CA GLU A 268 6.78 6.07 12.83
C GLU A 268 6.75 4.54 12.86
N ASN A 269 6.88 3.91 11.71
CA ASN A 269 6.96 2.47 11.60
C ASN A 269 7.94 2.09 10.50
N ASP A 270 8.97 1.34 10.88
CA ASP A 270 9.91 0.71 9.98
C ASP A 270 9.79 -0.80 10.12
N MET A 271 9.72 -1.48 8.99
CA MET A 271 9.67 -2.93 8.93
C MET A 271 10.57 -3.40 7.81
N SER A 272 11.51 -4.27 8.15
CA SER A 272 12.29 -5.01 7.16
C SER A 272 12.18 -6.49 7.44
N GLY A 273 12.26 -7.31 6.40
CA GLY A 273 12.28 -8.73 6.62
C GLY A 273 12.61 -9.54 5.39
N LYS A 274 12.89 -10.80 5.67
CA LYS A 274 13.16 -11.82 4.68
C LYS A 274 12.42 -13.10 5.05
N PHE A 275 11.78 -13.67 4.06
CA PHE A 275 11.12 -14.97 4.15
C PHE A 275 11.76 -15.89 3.13
N LYS A 276 12.10 -17.10 3.54
CA LYS A 276 12.31 -18.22 2.62
C LYS A 276 11.17 -19.20 2.84
N PHE A 277 10.49 -19.56 1.75
CA PHE A 277 9.43 -20.55 1.79
C PHE A 277 10.02 -21.95 1.80
N GLY A 278 9.31 -22.85 2.49
CA GLY A 278 9.63 -24.26 2.60
C GLY A 278 9.41 -25.06 1.32
N SER A 279 9.21 -26.37 1.47
CA SER A 279 8.98 -27.28 0.34
C SER A 279 7.60 -27.11 -0.33
N GLU A 280 7.45 -27.62 -1.56
CA GLU A 280 6.23 -27.49 -2.37
C GLU A 280 4.95 -28.01 -1.68
N ASP A 281 5.05 -29.05 -0.86
CA ASP A 281 3.90 -29.69 -0.22
C ASP A 281 3.46 -28.95 1.06
N ASN A 282 4.35 -28.13 1.63
CA ASN A 282 4.08 -27.36 2.84
C ASN A 282 4.99 -26.11 2.88
N PRO A 283 4.53 -24.97 2.33
CA PRO A 283 5.33 -23.73 2.24
C PRO A 283 5.76 -23.19 3.60
N MET A 284 5.06 -23.57 4.67
CA MET A 284 5.39 -23.21 6.04
C MET A 284 6.51 -24.09 6.60
N GLU A 285 6.64 -25.33 6.12
CA GLU A 285 7.60 -26.30 6.64
C GLU A 285 9.03 -25.93 6.25
N GLY A 286 9.78 -25.42 7.23
CA GLY A 286 11.15 -24.97 7.03
C GLY A 286 11.24 -23.49 6.67
N MET A 287 10.15 -22.75 6.89
CA MET A 287 10.17 -21.30 6.80
C MET A 287 11.14 -20.73 7.84
N GLU A 288 12.07 -19.91 7.37
CA GLU A 288 13.04 -19.17 8.18
C GLU A 288 12.74 -17.68 8.05
N PRO A 289 11.76 -17.14 8.80
CA PRO A 289 11.48 -15.71 8.79
C PRO A 289 12.57 -14.97 9.55
N GLU A 290 13.06 -13.89 8.95
CA GLU A 290 13.85 -12.85 9.59
C GLU A 290 13.06 -11.54 9.48
N PHE A 291 12.87 -10.82 10.58
CA PHE A 291 12.26 -9.50 10.51
C PHE A 291 12.75 -8.58 11.62
N ASP A 292 12.80 -7.30 11.28
CA ASP A 292 13.00 -6.18 12.19
C ASP A 292 11.75 -5.32 12.14
N ILE A 293 11.21 -5.00 13.31
CA ILE A 293 10.06 -4.11 13.46
C ILE A 293 10.44 -3.02 14.44
N HIS A 294 10.33 -1.78 13.98
CA HIS A 294 10.33 -0.58 14.80
C HIS A 294 8.96 0.09 14.66
N MET A 295 8.31 0.42 15.77
CA MET A 295 7.07 1.18 15.76
C MET A 295 7.07 2.14 16.95
N ASP A 296 6.93 3.44 16.69
CA ASP A 296 6.82 4.49 17.70
C ASP A 296 5.52 5.27 17.46
N LEU A 297 4.54 5.09 18.35
CA LEU A 297 3.29 5.84 18.35
C LEU A 297 3.31 6.83 19.50
N LYS A 298 3.04 8.11 19.21
CA LYS A 298 2.99 9.17 20.23
C LYS A 298 1.62 9.81 20.33
N GLY A 299 1.24 10.10 21.57
CA GLY A 299 0.06 10.88 21.89
C GLY A 299 -1.25 10.26 21.42
N MET A 300 -1.36 8.93 21.45
CA MET A 300 -2.61 8.26 21.08
C MET A 300 -3.70 8.60 22.09
N SER A 301 -4.82 9.11 21.60
CA SER A 301 -5.96 9.47 22.43
C SER A 301 -7.26 8.97 21.84
N PHE A 302 -8.23 8.79 22.73
CA PHE A 302 -9.59 8.36 22.40
C PHE A 302 -10.56 9.46 22.81
N GLU A 303 -11.12 10.14 21.83
CA GLU A 303 -12.15 11.15 22.06
C GLU A 303 -13.50 10.45 22.22
N VAL A 304 -14.04 10.56 23.44
CA VAL A 304 -15.33 10.00 23.83
C VAL A 304 -16.37 11.11 23.80
N PRO A 305 -17.56 10.90 23.18
CA PRO A 305 -18.67 11.83 23.28
C PRO A 305 -18.99 12.22 24.73
N GLU A 306 -19.26 13.51 24.99
CA GLU A 306 -19.41 14.05 26.35
C GLU A 306 -20.39 13.27 27.24
N GLU A 307 -21.53 12.85 26.69
CA GLU A 307 -22.53 12.06 27.43
C GLU A 307 -21.96 10.72 27.95
N GLN A 308 -21.14 10.06 27.15
CA GLN A 308 -20.50 8.79 27.48
C GLN A 308 -19.23 9.00 28.31
N LYS A 309 -18.55 10.14 28.12
CA LYS A 309 -17.36 10.53 28.88
C LYS A 309 -17.68 10.64 30.37
N VAL A 310 -18.83 11.21 30.73
CA VAL A 310 -19.28 11.29 32.14
C VAL A 310 -19.46 9.89 32.75
N GLN A 311 -20.13 8.98 32.04
CA GLN A 311 -20.35 7.62 32.52
C GLN A 311 -19.03 6.84 32.66
N LEU A 312 -18.15 6.97 31.67
CA LEU A 312 -16.84 6.31 31.67
C LEU A 312 -15.95 6.87 32.79
N ASN A 313 -15.92 8.18 32.99
CA ASN A 313 -15.21 8.80 34.11
C ASN A 313 -15.76 8.35 35.46
N ALA A 314 -17.08 8.18 35.61
CA ALA A 314 -17.66 7.65 36.83
C ALA A 314 -17.17 6.22 37.12
N GLN A 315 -17.06 5.36 36.10
CA GLN A 315 -16.51 4.01 36.25
C GLN A 315 -15.00 4.04 36.59
N LEU A 316 -14.22 4.84 35.87
CA LEU A 316 -12.77 4.97 36.07
C LEU A 316 -12.43 5.58 37.44
N SER A 317 -13.29 6.45 37.98
CA SER A 317 -13.10 7.02 39.31
C SER A 317 -13.05 5.97 40.42
N MET A 318 -13.66 4.80 40.23
CA MET A 318 -13.58 3.67 41.17
C MET A 318 -12.16 3.12 41.33
N VAL A 319 -11.30 3.34 40.33
CA VAL A 319 -9.87 3.01 40.36
C VAL A 319 -8.98 4.26 40.38
N GLY A 320 -9.57 5.42 40.69
CA GLY A 320 -8.86 6.70 40.77
C GLY A 320 -8.30 7.20 39.43
N LEU A 321 -8.92 6.81 38.32
CA LEU A 321 -8.56 7.23 36.97
C LEU A 321 -9.65 8.11 36.34
N THR A 322 -9.26 8.79 35.27
CA THR A 322 -10.11 9.52 34.34
C THR A 322 -9.81 9.08 32.92
N THR A 323 -10.66 9.50 31.97
CA THR A 323 -10.43 9.28 30.53
C THR A 323 -9.10 9.87 30.04
N ASP A 324 -8.65 10.99 30.62
CA ASP A 324 -7.38 11.61 30.26
C ASP A 324 -6.18 10.73 30.70
N ASP A 325 -6.35 9.91 31.74
CA ASP A 325 -5.33 8.97 32.20
C ASP A 325 -5.16 7.74 31.29
N LEU A 326 -6.09 7.56 30.33
CA LEU A 326 -6.03 6.51 29.31
C LEU A 326 -5.30 6.97 28.03
N LYS A 327 -4.89 8.24 27.94
CA LYS A 327 -4.06 8.73 26.82
C LYS A 327 -2.72 7.98 26.84
N ILE A 328 -2.35 7.38 25.71
CA ILE A 328 -1.03 6.78 25.54
C ILE A 328 -0.11 7.89 25.05
N ASN A 329 0.82 8.31 25.92
CA ASN A 329 1.81 9.31 25.57
C ASN A 329 2.83 8.75 24.56
N GLU A 330 3.23 7.50 24.74
CA GLU A 330 4.17 6.80 23.88
C GLU A 330 3.87 5.30 23.89
N PHE A 331 3.91 4.67 22.73
CA PHE A 331 3.92 3.22 22.56
C PHE A 331 5.03 2.88 21.56
N LEU A 332 6.12 2.32 22.08
CA LEU A 332 7.30 1.95 21.33
C LEU A 332 7.41 0.42 21.32
N VAL A 333 7.57 -0.17 20.15
CA VAL A 333 7.85 -1.58 19.95
C VAL A 333 9.11 -1.72 19.12
N ASN A 334 10.09 -2.46 19.65
CA ASN A 334 11.24 -2.92 18.88
C ASN A 334 11.32 -4.43 19.01
N SER A 335 11.34 -5.12 17.87
CA SER A 335 11.51 -6.56 17.86
C SER A 335 12.35 -7.01 16.68
N HIS A 336 13.22 -7.98 16.94
CA HIS A 336 14.07 -8.64 15.97
C HIS A 336 13.79 -10.13 16.02
N LEU A 337 13.46 -10.73 14.88
CA LEU A 337 13.42 -12.18 14.71
C LEU A 337 14.55 -12.60 13.79
N LYS A 338 15.38 -13.54 14.26
CA LYS A 338 16.40 -14.17 13.43
C LYS A 338 16.74 -15.56 13.92
N ASP A 339 16.94 -16.49 12.99
CA ASP A 339 17.33 -17.89 13.29
C ASP A 339 16.37 -18.56 14.30
N GLY A 340 15.08 -18.23 14.22
CA GLY A 340 14.06 -18.71 15.16
C GLY A 340 14.03 -18.00 16.52
N LYS A 341 14.97 -17.09 16.81
CA LYS A 341 14.99 -16.33 18.05
C LYS A 341 14.31 -14.97 17.88
N LEU A 342 13.21 -14.76 18.58
CA LEU A 342 12.50 -13.47 18.69
C LEU A 342 13.01 -12.75 19.93
N THR A 343 13.66 -11.61 19.73
CA THR A 343 14.09 -10.71 20.80
C THR A 343 13.27 -9.42 20.72
N VAL A 344 12.65 -9.05 21.84
CA VAL A 344 11.90 -7.82 22.05
C VAL A 344 12.71 -6.97 23.02
N GLU A 345 13.16 -5.81 22.56
CA GLU A 345 13.99 -4.89 23.34
C GLU A 345 13.34 -3.51 23.38
N ASP A 346 13.64 -2.72 24.42
CA ASP A 346 13.22 -1.32 24.55
C ASP A 346 11.73 -1.05 24.24
N THR A 347 10.87 -2.06 24.41
CA THR A 347 9.44 -1.97 24.13
C THR A 347 8.76 -1.38 25.35
N ARG A 348 8.03 -0.29 25.17
CA ARG A 348 7.42 0.44 26.27
C ARG A 348 6.08 1.04 25.92
N ILE A 349 5.22 1.12 26.92
CA ILE A 349 3.99 1.91 26.89
C ILE A 349 4.04 2.92 28.03
N LEU A 350 3.82 4.18 27.70
CA LEU A 350 3.77 5.29 28.65
C LEU A 350 2.38 5.89 28.64
N LEU A 351 1.69 5.83 29.77
CA LEU A 351 0.44 6.52 30.00
C LEU A 351 0.45 7.19 31.38
N PRO A 352 -0.41 8.21 31.64
CA PRO A 352 -0.47 8.83 32.96
C PRO A 352 -0.79 7.86 34.09
N ALA A 353 -1.50 6.76 33.80
CA ALA A 353 -1.84 5.75 34.79
C ALA A 353 -0.65 4.86 35.22
N PHE A 354 0.29 4.57 34.32
CA PHE A 354 1.48 3.76 34.58
C PHE A 354 2.46 3.77 33.39
N LYS A 355 3.68 3.28 33.64
CA LYS A 355 4.65 2.94 32.59
C LYS A 355 4.86 1.44 32.57
N ALA A 356 4.85 0.80 31.42
CA ALA A 356 5.28 -0.59 31.31
C ALA A 356 6.41 -0.74 30.31
N ASN A 357 7.40 -1.54 30.67
CA ASN A 357 8.53 -1.91 29.82
C ASN A 357 8.54 -3.42 29.66
N LEU A 358 8.73 -3.89 28.43
CA LEU A 358 8.79 -5.28 28.07
C LEU A 358 10.16 -5.59 27.46
N LEU A 359 10.79 -6.63 28.00
CA LEU A 359 11.94 -7.29 27.40
C LEU A 359 11.60 -8.77 27.26
N ALA A 360 11.86 -9.36 26.10
CA ALA A 360 11.60 -10.78 25.91
C ALA A 360 12.59 -11.42 24.93
N ASP A 361 12.95 -12.66 25.22
CA ASP A 361 13.68 -13.58 24.35
C ASP A 361 12.85 -14.87 24.24
N LEU A 362 12.41 -15.17 23.02
CA LEU A 362 11.62 -16.36 22.71
C LEU A 362 12.33 -17.18 21.63
N ASN A 363 12.40 -18.48 21.85
CA ASN A 363 12.80 -19.44 20.83
C ASN A 363 11.54 -19.95 20.12
N MET A 364 11.29 -19.41 18.94
CA MET A 364 10.10 -19.63 18.13
C MET A 364 10.27 -20.83 17.20
N LYS A 365 9.36 -21.79 17.30
CA LYS A 365 9.23 -22.91 16.36
C LYS A 365 8.02 -22.68 15.46
N PHE A 366 8.22 -22.08 14.28
CA PHE A 366 7.12 -21.73 13.37
C PHE A 366 6.26 -22.93 12.93
N ASN A 367 6.87 -24.10 12.76
CA ASN A 367 6.16 -25.33 12.40
C ASN A 367 5.42 -25.98 13.58
N ALA A 368 5.77 -25.61 14.81
CA ALA A 368 5.16 -26.13 16.02
C ALA A 368 5.10 -25.03 17.10
N PRO A 369 4.23 -24.01 16.96
CA PRO A 369 4.24 -22.84 17.84
C PRO A 369 4.09 -23.20 19.33
N ASN A 370 3.36 -24.28 19.63
CA ASN A 370 3.18 -24.80 20.99
C ASN A 370 4.47 -25.36 21.62
N GLU A 371 5.47 -25.72 20.81
CA GLU A 371 6.79 -26.15 21.26
C GLU A 371 7.78 -24.98 21.41
N SER A 372 7.36 -23.74 21.11
CA SER A 372 8.18 -22.56 21.33
C SER A 372 8.44 -22.35 22.82
N GLU A 373 9.57 -21.75 23.15
CA GLU A 373 10.04 -21.57 24.51
C GLU A 373 10.27 -20.09 24.82
N ILE A 374 9.85 -19.67 26.02
CA ILE A 374 10.12 -18.37 26.59
C ILE A 374 11.41 -18.52 27.41
N GLU A 375 12.53 -18.07 26.86
CA GLU A 375 13.84 -18.13 27.53
C GLU A 375 13.91 -17.07 28.64
N ALA A 376 13.44 -15.87 28.31
CA ALA A 376 13.26 -14.77 29.23
C ALA A 376 12.09 -13.90 28.78
N PHE A 377 11.24 -13.51 29.71
CA PHE A 377 10.24 -12.47 29.49
C PHE A 377 10.14 -11.68 30.78
N ASN A 378 10.35 -10.37 30.71
CA ASN A 378 10.27 -9.46 31.82
C ASN A 378 9.36 -8.31 31.44
N LEU A 379 8.17 -8.27 32.05
CA LEU A 379 7.27 -7.14 31.99
C LEU A 379 7.32 -6.41 33.32
N LYS A 380 7.83 -5.18 33.30
CA LYS A 380 7.89 -4.30 34.46
C LYS A 380 6.89 -3.17 34.31
N ILE A 381 5.97 -3.05 35.26
CA ILE A 381 5.00 -1.95 35.37
C ILE A 381 5.42 -1.07 36.55
N SER A 382 5.76 0.18 36.28
CA SER A 382 6.27 1.17 37.24
C SER A 382 5.49 2.48 37.18
N ASP A 383 5.79 3.40 38.09
CA ASP A 383 5.13 4.73 38.18
C ASP A 383 3.59 4.63 38.19
N ILE A 384 3.06 3.61 38.88
CA ILE A 384 1.63 3.33 38.93
C ILE A 384 0.91 4.44 39.69
N ASN A 385 -0.14 5.00 39.09
CA ASN A 385 -0.98 6.01 39.71
C ASN A 385 -1.49 5.54 41.09
N PRO A 386 -1.45 6.38 42.14
CA PRO A 386 -1.86 6.00 43.49
C PRO A 386 -3.28 5.41 43.58
N GLY A 387 -4.22 5.90 42.77
CA GLY A 387 -5.58 5.37 42.69
C GLY A 387 -5.60 3.92 42.22
N VAL A 388 -4.86 3.63 41.14
CA VAL A 388 -4.71 2.27 40.61
C VAL A 388 -4.02 1.37 41.63
N LYS A 389 -2.93 1.86 42.24
CA LYS A 389 -2.16 1.13 43.25
C LYS A 389 -3.02 0.71 44.44
N ASN A 390 -3.87 1.61 44.94
CA ASN A 390 -4.80 1.30 46.04
C ASN A 390 -5.87 0.27 45.64
N SER A 391 -6.25 0.23 44.37
CA SER A 391 -7.21 -0.74 43.84
C SER A 391 -6.61 -2.11 43.52
N LEU A 392 -5.28 -2.24 43.45
CA LEU A 392 -4.61 -3.53 43.16
C LEU A 392 -5.04 -4.62 44.14
N GLN A 393 -5.15 -4.34 45.44
CA GLN A 393 -5.57 -5.33 46.44
C GLN A 393 -6.97 -5.91 46.17
N ASN A 394 -7.90 -5.07 45.68
CA ASN A 394 -9.24 -5.54 45.33
C ASN A 394 -9.20 -6.42 44.07
N ILE A 395 -8.33 -6.08 43.12
CA ILE A 395 -8.11 -6.87 41.90
C ILE A 395 -7.50 -8.23 42.26
N GLU A 396 -6.50 -8.26 43.14
CA GLU A 396 -5.88 -9.50 43.64
C GLU A 396 -6.90 -10.42 44.32
N GLN A 397 -7.77 -9.86 45.18
CA GLN A 397 -8.86 -10.62 45.82
C GLN A 397 -9.85 -11.20 44.81
N MET A 398 -10.17 -10.44 43.76
CA MET A 398 -11.08 -10.88 42.71
C MET A 398 -10.46 -11.99 41.84
N LEU A 399 -9.16 -11.89 41.54
CA LEU A 399 -8.44 -12.84 40.70
C LEU A 399 -7.92 -14.07 41.47
N GLY A 400 -7.84 -14.00 42.79
CA GLY A 400 -7.39 -15.09 43.65
C GLY A 400 -5.87 -15.29 43.66
N PHE A 401 -5.09 -14.30 43.22
CA PHE A 401 -3.62 -14.31 43.30
C PHE A 401 -3.07 -12.92 43.62
N THR A 402 -1.86 -12.85 44.17
CA THR A 402 -1.14 -11.60 44.43
C THR A 402 -0.20 -11.27 43.28
N PHE A 403 -0.11 -9.99 42.91
CA PHE A 403 0.84 -9.56 41.90
C PHE A 403 2.29 -9.71 42.40
N PRO A 404 3.22 -10.16 41.54
CA PRO A 404 4.64 -10.22 41.90
C PRO A 404 5.21 -8.79 41.98
N MET A 405 5.46 -8.32 43.19
CA MET A 405 5.95 -6.96 43.46
C MET A 405 7.45 -6.95 43.72
N GLU A 406 8.17 -5.98 43.13
CA GLU A 406 9.54 -5.62 43.49
C GLU A 406 9.58 -4.15 43.93
N GLY A 407 9.49 -3.92 45.24
CA GLY A 407 9.31 -2.57 45.77
C GLY A 407 7.94 -2.00 45.42
N ASP A 408 7.93 -0.91 44.66
CA ASP A 408 6.69 -0.25 44.21
C ASP A 408 6.24 -0.68 42.80
N ASP A 409 7.02 -1.53 42.13
CA ASP A 409 6.80 -1.96 40.75
C ASP A 409 6.18 -3.36 40.72
N ILE A 410 5.30 -3.62 39.74
CA ILE A 410 4.83 -4.98 39.41
C ILE A 410 5.81 -5.56 38.39
N VAL A 411 6.36 -6.74 38.65
CA VAL A 411 7.37 -7.37 37.80
C VAL A 411 6.97 -8.80 37.48
N PHE A 412 6.55 -9.04 36.23
CA PHE A 412 6.27 -10.37 35.73
C PHE A 412 7.49 -10.95 35.03
N GLU A 413 8.14 -11.91 35.70
CA GLU A 413 9.19 -12.73 35.11
C GLU A 413 8.60 -14.07 34.65
N VAL A 414 8.56 -14.28 33.33
CA VAL A 414 7.92 -15.43 32.69
C VAL A 414 8.97 -16.28 31.97
N LYS A 415 8.86 -17.61 32.12
CA LYS A 415 9.71 -18.62 31.48
C LYS A 415 8.93 -19.89 31.14
N GLY A 416 9.54 -20.80 30.39
CA GLY A 416 8.98 -22.11 30.08
C GLY A 416 8.34 -22.17 28.70
N SER A 417 7.54 -23.18 28.42
CA SER A 417 6.93 -23.30 27.08
C SER A 417 5.87 -22.23 26.85
N LEU A 418 5.74 -21.77 25.61
CA LEU A 418 4.69 -20.81 25.24
C LEU A 418 3.28 -21.39 25.49
N ALA A 419 3.11 -22.70 25.37
CA ALA A 419 1.86 -23.39 25.66
C ALA A 419 1.54 -23.50 27.17
N ASN A 420 2.54 -23.40 28.04
CA ASN A 420 2.38 -23.45 29.49
C ASN A 420 3.39 -22.53 30.20
N PRO A 421 3.22 -21.21 30.07
CA PRO A 421 4.15 -20.24 30.63
C PRO A 421 4.11 -20.26 32.16
N GLN A 422 5.26 -20.19 32.78
CA GLN A 422 5.41 -20.12 34.22
C GLN A 422 5.81 -18.71 34.64
N VAL A 423 5.06 -18.15 35.60
CA VAL A 423 5.29 -16.81 36.15
C VAL A 423 5.87 -16.93 37.56
N LYS A 424 6.99 -16.27 37.80
CA LYS A 424 7.65 -16.27 39.12
C LYS A 424 6.72 -15.69 40.20
N GLY A 425 6.65 -16.35 41.35
CA GLY A 425 5.82 -15.91 42.48
C GLY A 425 4.33 -16.28 42.36
N ILE A 426 3.88 -16.79 41.20
CA ILE A 426 2.54 -17.35 41.03
C ILE A 426 2.61 -18.87 40.85
N HIS A 427 3.50 -19.34 39.97
CA HIS A 427 3.61 -20.76 39.60
C HIS A 427 4.84 -21.45 40.18
N TYR A 428 5.92 -20.71 40.46
CA TYR A 428 7.18 -21.22 40.98
C TYR A 428 7.89 -20.24 41.92
#